data_AF-R1H445-F1
#
_entry.id   AF-R1H445-F1
#
_cell.length_a   1.000
_cell.length_b   1.000
_cell.length_c   1.000
_cell.angle_alpha   90.00
_cell.angle_beta   90.00
_cell.angle_gamma   90.00
#
_symmetry.space_group_name_H-M   'P 1'
#
loop_
_entity.id
_entity.type
_entity.pdbx_description
1 polymer ?
#
loop_
_entity_poly.entity_id
_entity_poly.type
_entity_poly.pdbx_seq_one_letter_code
_entity_poly.pdbx_strand_id
1 'polypeptide(L)'
;MPSEQALGAELPEPFRIAAAISSIDMATTRLIRNQNDAMQDLVEIINQQSRKIDMIMSYVLAAQDHPEQRFHTLTFGAGQLTYLHPAQGHGQAPLRDQLVRLKIFLRDEASAVYCYARVREVTAGEYGQHIVLDYARIREEDRELLVRASLHVQSRQLKARAQERLR
;
A
#
# COMPACT_ATOMS: atom_id res chain seq x y z
N MET A 1 5.60 -22.12 -5.95
CA MET A 1 5.35 -20.93 -5.12
C MET A 1 6.55 -20.73 -4.21
N PRO A 2 7.02 -19.49 -3.96
CA PRO A 2 8.12 -19.17 -3.03
C PRO A 2 7.81 -19.69 -1.62
N SER A 3 8.68 -19.59 -0.61
CA SER A 3 8.34 -19.87 0.80
C SER A 3 8.15 -18.55 1.59
N GLU A 4 7.65 -18.59 2.83
CA GLU A 4 7.53 -17.38 3.66
C GLU A 4 8.91 -16.84 4.03
N GLN A 5 9.85 -17.75 4.29
CA GLN A 5 11.25 -17.43 4.51
C GLN A 5 11.87 -16.74 3.27
N ALA A 6 11.58 -17.23 2.06
CA ALA A 6 12.04 -16.59 0.83
C ALA A 6 11.45 -15.18 0.64
N LEU A 7 10.14 -15.01 0.91
CA LEU A 7 9.52 -13.68 0.89
C LEU A 7 10.19 -12.73 1.89
N GLY A 8 10.44 -13.19 3.12
CA GLY A 8 11.09 -12.39 4.16
C GLY A 8 12.53 -12.00 3.83
N ALA A 9 13.27 -12.88 3.15
CA ALA A 9 14.64 -12.61 2.69
C ALA A 9 14.70 -11.58 1.55
N GLU A 10 13.71 -11.59 0.66
CA GLU A 10 13.62 -10.63 -0.46
C GLU A 10 13.00 -9.28 -0.08
N LEU A 11 12.27 -9.23 1.04
CA LEU A 11 11.62 -8.01 1.53
C LEU A 11 12.66 -6.88 1.72
N PRO A 12 12.48 -5.72 1.07
CA PRO A 12 13.43 -4.61 1.24
C PRO A 12 13.41 -4.03 2.66
N GLU A 13 14.57 -3.57 3.14
CA GLU A 13 14.70 -3.00 4.49
C GLU A 13 13.74 -1.82 4.74
N PRO A 14 13.56 -0.85 3.81
CA PRO A 14 12.57 0.21 4.00
C PRO A 14 11.14 -0.28 4.28
N PHE A 15 10.75 -1.43 3.72
CA PHE A 15 9.42 -2.00 3.89
C PHE A 15 9.30 -2.65 5.28
N ARG A 16 10.37 -3.31 5.76
CA ARG A 16 10.45 -3.82 7.15
C ARG A 16 10.31 -2.68 8.17
N ILE A 17 11.05 -1.60 7.96
CA ILE A 17 11.02 -0.43 8.85
C ILE A 17 9.63 0.22 8.84
N ALA A 18 9.02 0.41 7.67
CA ALA A 18 7.68 0.97 7.57
C ALA A 18 6.62 0.12 8.30
N ALA A 19 6.70 -1.21 8.19
CA ALA A 19 5.82 -2.12 8.93
C ALA A 19 6.02 -1.99 10.45
N ALA A 20 7.28 -1.93 10.91
CA ALA A 20 7.59 -1.77 12.33
C ALA A 20 7.06 -0.43 12.91
N ILE A 21 7.24 0.67 12.18
CA ILE A 21 6.71 1.99 12.57
C ILE A 21 5.19 1.93 12.69
N SER A 22 4.50 1.36 11.68
CA SER A 22 3.04 1.23 11.71
C SER A 22 2.54 0.45 12.94
N SER A 23 3.22 -0.63 13.33
CA SER A 23 2.90 -1.37 14.56
C SER A 23 3.11 -0.53 15.83
N ILE A 24 4.18 0.27 15.90
CA ILE A 24 4.47 1.15 17.04
C ILE A 24 3.39 2.24 17.17
N ASP A 25 2.99 2.86 16.06
CA ASP A 25 1.97 3.91 16.06
C ASP A 25 0.59 3.40 16.47
N MET A 26 0.25 2.17 16.03
CA MET A 26 -0.98 1.50 16.47
C MET A 26 -0.99 1.25 17.99
N ALA A 27 0.14 0.84 18.56
CA ALA A 27 0.27 0.66 20.01
C ALA A 27 0.17 2.00 20.76
N THR A 28 0.86 3.03 20.27
CA THR A 28 0.89 4.38 20.87
C THR A 28 -0.48 5.04 20.88
N THR A 29 -1.23 4.93 19.77
CA THR A 29 -2.60 5.48 19.66
C THR A 29 -3.55 4.90 20.71
N ARG A 30 -3.40 3.61 21.06
CA ARG A 30 -4.23 2.97 22.11
C ARG A 30 -3.93 3.52 23.49
N LEU A 31 -2.66 3.84 23.79
CA LEU A 31 -2.23 4.41 25.07
C LEU A 31 -2.73 5.85 25.23
N ILE A 32 -2.69 6.65 24.16
CA ILE A 32 -3.14 8.05 24.18
C ILE A 32 -4.65 8.16 24.43
N ARG A 33 -5.46 7.24 23.89
CA ARG A 33 -6.93 7.28 23.99
C ARG A 33 -7.48 7.22 25.43
N ASN A 34 -6.65 6.86 26.41
CA ASN A 34 -7.06 6.65 27.80
C ASN A 34 -6.65 7.79 28.75
N GLN A 35 -6.26 8.97 28.26
CA GLN A 35 -5.67 10.04 29.09
C GLN A 35 -6.49 11.34 29.15
N ASN A 36 -6.39 12.05 30.28
CA ASN A 36 -7.10 13.30 30.61
C ASN A 36 -6.58 14.54 29.83
N ASP A 37 -7.39 15.60 29.80
CA ASP A 37 -7.14 16.89 29.11
C ASP A 37 -5.80 17.58 29.46
N ALA A 38 -5.14 17.23 30.56
CA ALA A 38 -3.85 17.81 30.96
C ALA A 38 -2.66 17.41 30.06
N MET A 39 -2.85 16.53 29.08
CA MET A 39 -1.79 15.99 28.21
C MET A 39 -1.89 16.45 26.75
N GLN A 40 -2.78 17.38 26.40
CA GLN A 40 -3.03 17.77 25.00
C GLN A 40 -1.77 18.24 24.26
N ASP A 41 -0.93 19.07 24.89
CA ASP A 41 0.33 19.55 24.29
C ASP A 41 1.30 18.40 23.97
N LEU A 42 1.40 17.39 24.84
CA LEU A 42 2.25 16.23 24.61
C LEU A 42 1.71 15.35 23.49
N VAL A 43 0.38 15.16 23.42
CA VAL A 43 -0.27 14.47 22.30
C VAL A 43 -0.02 15.20 20.99
N GLU A 44 -0.08 16.53 21.00
CA GLU A 44 0.25 17.33 19.82
C GLU A 44 1.71 17.11 19.39
N ILE A 45 2.67 17.16 20.32
CA ILE A 45 4.09 16.90 20.04
C ILE A 45 4.27 15.49 19.45
N ILE A 46 3.63 14.46 20.01
CA ILE A 46 3.70 13.08 19.47
C ILE A 46 3.16 13.01 18.05
N ASN A 47 2.02 13.66 17.78
CA ASN A 47 1.44 13.72 16.45
C ASN A 47 2.36 14.46 15.46
N GLN A 48 3.02 15.55 15.91
CA GLN A 48 4.01 16.27 15.10
C GLN A 48 5.23 15.39 14.79
N GLN A 49 5.70 14.58 15.74
CA GLN A 49 6.81 13.64 15.51
C GLN A 49 6.40 12.53 14.54
N SER A 50 5.21 11.96 14.70
CA SER A 50 4.67 10.94 13.78
C SER A 50 4.64 11.46 12.34
N ARG A 51 4.13 12.68 12.13
CA ARG A 51 4.14 13.31 10.79
C ARG A 51 5.54 13.49 10.19
N LYS A 52 6.55 13.80 11.01
CA LYS A 52 7.94 13.90 10.52
C LYS A 52 8.48 12.54 10.09
N ILE A 53 8.20 11.51 10.88
CA ILE A 53 8.56 10.12 10.56
C ILE A 53 7.87 9.70 9.26
N ASP A 54 6.58 9.97 9.10
CA ASP A 54 5.81 9.66 7.89
C ASP A 54 6.41 10.32 6.64
N MET A 55 6.83 11.59 6.74
CA MET A 55 7.47 12.31 5.63
C MET A 55 8.81 11.66 5.24
N ILE A 56 9.64 11.32 6.23
CA ILE A 56 10.92 10.65 5.98
C ILE A 56 10.67 9.27 5.37
N MET A 57 9.73 8.49 5.92
CA MET A 57 9.41 7.16 5.40
C MET A 57 8.85 7.21 3.99
N SER A 58 7.98 8.17 3.69
CA SER A 58 7.48 8.39 2.33
C SER A 58 8.61 8.68 1.35
N TYR A 59 9.60 9.49 1.76
CA TYR A 59 10.79 9.76 0.95
C TYR A 59 11.66 8.51 0.74
N VAL A 60 11.94 7.75 1.81
CA VAL A 60 12.73 6.52 1.75
C VAL A 60 12.06 5.47 0.86
N LEU A 61 10.74 5.32 0.95
CA LEU A 61 9.97 4.40 0.11
C LEU A 61 9.95 4.86 -1.36
N ALA A 62 9.91 6.16 -1.62
CA ALA A 62 9.99 6.69 -2.99
C ALA A 62 11.31 6.31 -3.69
N ALA A 63 12.41 6.14 -2.94
CA ALA A 63 13.68 5.67 -3.50
C ALA A 63 13.65 4.19 -3.93
N GLN A 64 12.64 3.42 -3.52
CA GLN A 64 12.45 2.01 -3.92
C GLN A 64 11.57 1.84 -5.17
N ASP A 65 11.01 2.94 -5.67
CA ASP A 65 10.07 2.98 -6.78
C ASP A 65 10.82 3.23 -8.11
N HIS A 66 10.90 2.18 -8.92
CA HIS A 66 11.65 2.15 -10.16
C HIS A 66 10.75 2.51 -11.35
N PRO A 67 11.04 3.59 -12.11
CA PRO A 67 10.17 4.06 -13.20
C PRO A 67 9.81 3.00 -14.24
N GLU A 68 10.73 2.09 -14.56
CA GLU A 68 10.56 1.00 -15.53
C GLU A 68 9.59 -0.10 -15.08
N GLN A 69 9.25 -0.14 -13.78
CA GLN A 69 8.35 -1.11 -13.16
C GLN A 69 7.15 -0.43 -12.49
N ARG A 70 6.96 0.87 -12.74
CA ARG A 70 5.92 1.66 -12.08
C ARG A 70 4.61 1.58 -12.84
N PHE A 71 3.59 1.02 -12.20
CA PHE A 71 2.24 0.95 -12.76
C PHE A 71 1.23 1.72 -11.90
N HIS A 72 0.15 2.17 -12.53
CA HIS A 72 -0.98 2.77 -11.82
C HIS A 72 -2.00 1.70 -11.43
N THR A 73 -2.28 1.63 -10.13
CA THR A 73 -3.30 0.74 -9.58
C THR A 73 -4.68 1.36 -9.78
N LEU A 74 -5.59 0.62 -10.38
CA LEU A 74 -6.99 1.02 -10.61
C LEU A 74 -7.86 0.66 -9.41
N THR A 75 -7.70 -0.55 -8.87
CA THR A 75 -8.39 -1.03 -7.70
C THR A 75 -7.46 -1.90 -6.87
N PHE A 76 -7.64 -1.92 -5.56
CA PHE A 76 -6.94 -2.85 -4.67
C PHE A 76 -7.81 -3.15 -3.45
N GLY A 77 -7.56 -4.31 -2.85
CA GLY A 77 -8.14 -4.71 -1.59
C GLY A 77 -7.25 -5.76 -0.91
N ALA A 78 -7.84 -6.58 -0.04
CA ALA A 78 -7.11 -7.56 0.76
C ALA A 78 -6.68 -8.82 -0.01
N GLY A 79 -7.36 -9.14 -1.12
CA GLY A 79 -7.12 -10.38 -1.86
C GLY A 79 -6.62 -10.19 -3.29
N GLN A 80 -6.91 -9.04 -3.89
CA GLN A 80 -6.58 -8.77 -5.28
C GLN A 80 -6.27 -7.28 -5.50
N LEU A 81 -5.60 -7.01 -6.61
CA LEU A 81 -5.50 -5.67 -7.19
C LEU A 81 -5.62 -5.74 -8.70
N THR A 82 -5.98 -4.60 -9.30
CA THR A 82 -5.97 -4.41 -10.74
C THR A 82 -5.12 -3.20 -11.08
N TYR A 83 -4.25 -3.33 -12.08
CA TYR A 83 -3.47 -2.22 -12.59
C TYR A 83 -3.57 -2.12 -14.11
N LEU A 84 -3.27 -0.93 -14.64
CA LEU A 84 -3.17 -0.69 -16.08
C LEU A 84 -1.74 -0.95 -16.55
N HIS A 85 -1.57 -1.91 -17.46
CA HIS A 85 -0.34 -2.12 -18.20
C HIS A 85 -0.39 -1.33 -19.52
N PRO A 86 0.39 -0.25 -19.68
CA PRO A 86 0.37 0.56 -20.90
C PRO A 86 0.91 -0.22 -22.09
N ALA A 87 0.51 0.17 -23.30
CA ALA A 87 0.94 -0.46 -24.54
C ALA A 87 2.43 -0.21 -24.87
N GLN A 88 3.05 0.80 -24.26
CA GLN A 88 4.43 1.20 -24.50
C GLN A 88 5.16 1.53 -23.20
N GLY A 89 6.50 1.45 -23.23
CA GLY A 89 7.38 1.87 -22.14
C GLY A 89 7.60 0.87 -21.00
N HIS A 90 6.86 -0.25 -20.96
CA HIS A 90 6.90 -1.21 -19.84
C HIS A 90 7.13 -2.67 -20.26
N GLY A 91 7.64 -2.88 -21.48
CA GLY A 91 7.88 -4.22 -22.02
C GLY A 91 6.60 -5.01 -22.29
N GLN A 92 6.70 -6.33 -22.26
CA GLN A 92 5.57 -7.23 -22.52
C GLN A 92 4.76 -7.43 -21.25
N ALA A 93 3.43 -7.33 -21.37
CA ALA A 93 2.52 -7.62 -20.28
C ALA A 93 2.63 -9.07 -19.81
N PRO A 94 2.39 -9.34 -18.51
CA PRO A 94 2.47 -10.70 -18.00
C PRO A 94 1.31 -11.54 -18.53
N LEU A 95 1.53 -12.85 -18.62
CA LEU A 95 0.53 -13.80 -19.11
C LEU A 95 -0.38 -14.28 -17.97
N ARG A 96 -1.56 -14.78 -18.33
CA ARG A 96 -2.45 -15.46 -17.38
C ARG A 96 -1.70 -16.57 -16.64
N ASP A 97 -2.01 -16.72 -15.36
CA ASP A 97 -1.38 -17.63 -14.40
C ASP A 97 0.10 -17.35 -14.10
N GLN A 98 0.72 -16.33 -14.70
CA GLN A 98 2.08 -15.95 -14.36
C GLN A 98 2.18 -15.47 -12.92
N LEU A 99 3.22 -15.92 -12.21
CA LEU A 99 3.56 -15.41 -10.89
C LEU A 99 4.43 -14.17 -11.04
N VAL A 100 4.04 -13.08 -10.37
CA VAL A 100 4.74 -11.80 -10.37
C VAL A 100 5.10 -11.38 -8.95
N ARG A 101 6.14 -10.54 -8.84
CA ARG A 101 6.53 -9.86 -7.60
C ARG A 101 5.96 -8.45 -7.62
N LEU A 102 5.46 -8.00 -6.48
CA LEU A 102 4.86 -6.68 -6.34
C LEU A 102 5.54 -5.89 -5.24
N LYS A 103 5.78 -4.61 -5.52
CA LYS A 103 5.98 -3.56 -4.53
C LYS A 103 4.76 -2.64 -4.63
N ILE A 104 3.92 -2.62 -3.59
CA ILE A 104 2.73 -1.77 -3.53
C ILE A 104 3.02 -0.62 -2.57
N PHE A 105 2.96 0.62 -3.06
CA PHE A 105 3.26 1.80 -2.27
C PHE A 105 1.96 2.46 -1.80
N LEU A 106 1.77 2.56 -0.49
CA LEU A 106 0.61 3.14 0.17
C LEU A 106 1.01 4.51 0.76
N ARG A 107 0.90 5.54 -0.08
CA ARG A 107 1.44 6.88 0.22
C ARG A 107 0.76 7.56 1.39
N ASP A 108 -0.56 7.42 1.52
CA ASP A 108 -1.32 8.04 2.61
C ASP A 108 -1.00 7.39 3.97
N GLU A 109 -0.57 6.13 3.94
CA GLU A 109 -0.21 5.33 5.10
C GLU A 109 1.31 5.34 5.38
N ALA A 110 2.10 6.12 4.63
CA ALA A 110 3.57 6.13 4.68
C ALA A 110 4.21 4.73 4.70
N SER A 111 3.59 3.78 4.00
CA SER A 111 3.91 2.36 4.10
C SER A 111 3.95 1.68 2.73
N ALA A 112 4.41 0.43 2.69
CA ALA A 112 4.49 -0.34 1.47
C ALA A 112 4.44 -1.85 1.72
N VAL A 113 3.98 -2.61 0.73
CA VAL A 113 3.82 -4.06 0.78
C VAL A 113 4.70 -4.72 -0.28
N TYR A 114 5.42 -5.76 0.11
CA TYR A 114 6.12 -6.66 -0.80
C TYR A 114 5.46 -8.03 -0.80
N CYS A 115 5.01 -8.49 -1.95
CA CYS A 115 4.30 -9.77 -2.05
C CYS A 115 4.47 -10.44 -3.41
N TYR A 116 4.02 -11.68 -3.50
CA TYR A 116 3.82 -12.36 -4.78
C TYR A 116 2.35 -12.44 -5.12
N ALA A 117 2.03 -12.25 -6.39
CA ALA A 117 0.68 -12.37 -6.90
C ALA A 117 0.64 -13.16 -8.21
N ARG A 118 -0.51 -13.77 -8.50
CA ARG A 118 -0.75 -14.52 -9.74
C ARG A 118 -1.68 -13.72 -10.63
N VAL A 119 -1.33 -13.63 -11.92
CA VAL A 119 -2.21 -13.04 -12.93
C VAL A 119 -3.45 -13.90 -13.10
N ARG A 120 -4.60 -13.39 -12.63
CA ARG A 120 -5.90 -14.04 -12.80
C ARG A 120 -6.44 -13.81 -14.20
N GLU A 121 -6.38 -12.56 -14.67
CA GLU A 121 -7.00 -12.12 -15.91
C GLU A 121 -6.17 -11.01 -16.58
N VAL A 122 -6.18 -11.02 -17.92
CA VAL A 122 -5.60 -9.99 -18.78
C VAL A 122 -6.66 -9.59 -19.79
N THR A 123 -7.15 -8.36 -19.71
CA THR A 123 -8.22 -7.84 -20.58
C THR A 123 -7.69 -6.66 -21.38
N ALA A 124 -7.93 -6.64 -22.69
CA ALA A 124 -7.57 -5.48 -23.52
C ALA A 124 -8.50 -4.28 -23.22
N GLY A 125 -7.94 -3.08 -23.20
CA GLY A 125 -8.67 -1.83 -23.05
C GLY A 125 -8.08 -0.74 -23.97
N GLU A 126 -8.75 0.42 -24.01
CA GLU A 126 -8.39 1.54 -24.89
C GLU A 126 -6.98 2.09 -24.59
N TYR A 127 -6.60 2.17 -23.31
CA TYR A 127 -5.33 2.76 -22.86
C TYR A 127 -4.25 1.72 -22.51
N GLY A 128 -4.48 0.45 -22.81
CA GLY A 128 -3.59 -0.65 -22.45
C GLY A 128 -4.35 -1.88 -21.93
N GLN A 129 -3.62 -2.81 -21.33
CA GLN A 129 -4.19 -4.04 -20.78
C GLN A 129 -4.50 -3.88 -19.30
N HIS A 130 -5.68 -4.32 -18.88
CA HIS A 130 -6.06 -4.40 -17.48
C HIS A 130 -5.60 -5.76 -16.95
N ILE A 131 -4.74 -5.72 -15.93
CA ILE A 131 -4.17 -6.92 -15.33
C ILE A 131 -4.77 -7.11 -13.95
N VAL A 132 -5.51 -8.20 -13.76
CA VAL A 132 -6.08 -8.58 -12.46
C VAL A 132 -5.15 -9.56 -11.79
N LEU A 133 -4.72 -9.25 -10.57
CA LEU A 133 -3.78 -10.04 -9.78
C LEU A 133 -4.43 -10.53 -8.49
N ASP A 134 -4.24 -11.80 -8.17
CA ASP A 134 -4.56 -12.37 -6.86
C ASP A 134 -3.31 -12.51 -6.02
N TYR A 135 -3.34 -12.06 -4.77
CA TYR A 135 -2.20 -12.27 -3.88
C TYR A 135 -2.01 -13.76 -3.61
N ALA A 136 -0.83 -14.26 -3.96
CA ALA A 136 -0.47 -15.66 -3.80
C ALA A 136 0.36 -15.89 -2.52
N ARG A 137 1.19 -14.93 -2.14
CA ARG A 137 1.99 -14.97 -0.91
C ARG A 137 2.22 -13.55 -0.41
N ILE A 138 1.62 -13.25 0.73
CA ILE A 138 1.65 -11.95 1.40
C ILE A 138 1.66 -12.19 2.90
N ARG A 139 2.38 -11.36 3.67
CA ARG A 139 2.40 -11.43 5.14
C ARG A 139 1.05 -11.00 5.70
N GLU A 140 0.69 -11.50 6.86
CA GLU A 140 -0.62 -11.18 7.46
C GLU A 140 -0.74 -9.68 7.80
N GLU A 141 0.31 -9.09 8.38
CA GLU A 141 0.38 -7.65 8.67
C GLU A 141 0.19 -6.76 7.43
N ASP A 142 0.77 -7.17 6.28
CA ASP A 142 0.63 -6.47 5.01
C ASP A 142 -0.80 -6.59 4.45
N ARG A 143 -1.45 -7.74 4.68
CA ARG A 143 -2.84 -7.95 4.27
C ARG A 143 -3.79 -7.06 5.08
N GLU A 144 -3.60 -7.00 6.39
CA GLU A 144 -4.36 -6.09 7.25
C GLU A 144 -4.12 -4.62 6.89
N LEU A 145 -2.88 -4.26 6.54
CA LEU A 145 -2.55 -2.91 6.06
C LEU A 145 -3.34 -2.58 4.78
N LEU A 146 -3.38 -3.47 3.80
CA LEU A 146 -4.17 -3.29 2.57
C LEU A 146 -5.67 -3.15 2.86
N VAL A 147 -6.21 -3.92 3.80
CA VAL A 147 -7.61 -3.77 4.25
C VAL A 147 -7.84 -2.35 4.76
N ARG A 148 -7.01 -1.88 5.71
CA ARG A 148 -7.17 -0.54 6.31
C ARG A 148 -7.03 0.56 5.27
N ALA A 149 -6.02 0.48 4.42
CA ALA A 149 -5.79 1.45 3.35
C ALA A 149 -6.96 1.49 2.36
N SER A 150 -7.51 0.33 1.96
CA SER A 150 -8.65 0.29 1.04
C SER A 150 -9.91 0.93 1.63
N LEU A 151 -10.17 0.71 2.93
CA LEU A 151 -11.27 1.37 3.66
C LEU A 151 -11.07 2.88 3.77
N HIS A 152 -9.83 3.31 4.01
CA HIS A 152 -9.48 4.73 4.08
C HIS A 152 -9.74 5.43 2.74
N VAL A 153 -9.26 4.84 1.64
CA VAL A 153 -9.51 5.34 0.27
C VAL A 153 -11.01 5.37 -0.03
N GLN A 154 -11.76 4.32 0.31
CA GLN A 154 -13.20 4.26 0.09
C GLN A 154 -13.94 5.38 0.85
N SER A 155 -13.60 5.61 2.12
CA SER A 155 -14.19 6.69 2.92
C SER A 155 -13.93 8.06 2.30
N ARG A 156 -12.70 8.31 1.82
CA ARG A 156 -12.35 9.56 1.13
C ARG A 156 -13.15 9.76 -0.16
N GLN A 157 -13.28 8.73 -1.00
CA GLN A 157 -14.05 8.80 -2.24
C GLN A 157 -15.54 9.07 -1.99
N LEU A 158 -16.14 8.46 -0.96
CA LEU A 158 -17.53 8.72 -0.58
C LEU A 158 -17.74 10.18 -0.15
N LYS A 159 -16.81 10.74 0.65
CA LYS A 159 -16.86 12.15 1.06
C LYS A 159 -16.76 13.10 -0.14
N ALA A 160 -15.85 12.83 -1.08
CA ALA A 160 -15.69 13.64 -2.29
C ALA A 160 -16.96 13.65 -3.15
N ARG A 161 -17.57 12.48 -3.38
CA ARG A 161 -18.83 12.36 -4.13
C ARG A 161 -20.00 13.08 -3.45
N ALA A 162 -20.04 13.08 -2.12
CA ALA A 162 -21.08 13.83 -1.39
C ALA A 162 -20.92 15.34 -1.56
N GLN A 163 -19.68 15.84 -1.59
CA GLN A 163 -19.37 17.25 -1.84
C GLN A 163 -19.68 17.68 -3.28
N GLU A 164 -19.44 16.82 -4.26
CA GLU A 164 -19.79 17.09 -5.67
C GLU A 164 -21.30 17.23 -5.87
N ARG A 165 -22.13 16.51 -5.09
CA ARG A 165 -23.59 16.63 -5.14
C ARG A 165 -24.14 17.91 -4.52
N LEU A 166 -23.33 18.60 -3.70
CA LEU A 166 -23.67 19.87 -3.05
C LEU A 166 -23.24 21.10 -3.88
N ARG A 167 -22.54 20.88 -5.00
CA ARG A 167 -22.16 21.91 -5.97
C ARG A 167 -23.10 21.90 -7.15
#